data_AF-A0A2T6J415-F1
#
_entry.id   AF-A0A2T6J415-F1
#
_cell.length_a   1.000
_cell.length_b   1.000
_cell.length_c   1.000
_cell.angle_alpha   90.00
_cell.angle_beta   90.00
_cell.angle_gamma   90.00
#
_symmetry.space_group_name_H-M   'P 1'
#
loop_
_entity.id
_entity.type
_entity.pdbx_description
1 polymer ?
#
loop_
_entity_poly.entity_id
_entity_poly.type
_entity_poly.pdbx_seq_one_letter_code
_entity_poly.pdbx_strand_id
1 'polypeptide(L)'
;MAQVLQTLVDQKVEIVTVDGRVFVGTLKGFDQSTNLILDKCEERIYSVDAAVEQIALGLYLIRGDNIAVVGEVDVEVDESIQLSSVRAAPLKPVRFCFLSVSFYFRHFSRSRSSPRSRKGPCMFWSRLG
;
A
#
# COMPACT_ATOMS: atom_id res chain seq x y z
N MET A 1 15.63 13.12 3.42
CA MET A 1 14.54 12.17 3.13
C MET A 1 13.29 12.86 2.56
N ALA A 2 12.96 14.10 2.95
CA ALA A 2 11.82 14.84 2.39
C ALA A 2 12.03 15.42 0.96
N GLN A 3 13.05 14.97 0.23
CA GLN A 3 13.46 15.58 -1.05
C GLN A 3 12.55 15.20 -2.22
N VAL A 4 11.82 14.07 -2.09
CA VAL A 4 10.89 13.59 -3.12
C VAL A 4 9.54 14.31 -3.07
N LEU A 5 9.09 14.74 -1.89
CA LEU A 5 7.83 15.48 -1.76
C LEU A 5 7.92 16.91 -2.31
N GLN A 6 9.13 17.47 -2.39
CA GLN A 6 9.35 18.81 -2.95
C GLN A 6 8.94 18.91 -4.42
N THR A 7 9.11 17.86 -5.21
CA THR A 7 8.72 17.85 -6.63
C THR A 7 7.22 17.69 -6.83
N LEU A 8 6.50 17.30 -5.78
CA LEU A 8 5.05 17.08 -5.79
C LEU A 8 4.28 18.31 -5.28
N VAL A 9 4.97 19.37 -4.85
CA VAL A 9 4.31 20.60 -4.40
C VAL A 9 3.59 21.27 -5.57
N ASP A 10 2.38 21.75 -5.30
CA ASP A 10 1.42 22.29 -6.27
C ASP A 10 0.98 21.33 -7.37
N GLN A 11 1.29 20.04 -7.23
CA GLN A 11 0.82 18.99 -8.12
C GLN A 11 -0.40 18.25 -7.53
N LYS A 12 -1.19 17.62 -8.41
CA LYS A 12 -2.29 16.75 -8.00
C LYS A 12 -1.71 15.41 -7.55
N VAL A 13 -2.05 15.01 -6.33
CA VAL A 13 -1.56 13.78 -5.69
C VAL A 13 -2.70 12.93 -5.19
N GLU A 14 -2.48 11.62 -5.20
CA GLU A 14 -3.31 10.62 -4.56
C GLU A 14 -2.58 10.08 -3.32
N ILE A 15 -3.28 10.05 -2.21
CA ILE A 15 -2.76 9.65 -0.91
C ILE A 15 -3.59 8.51 -0.37
N VAL A 16 -2.90 7.42 -0.03
CA VAL A 16 -3.49 6.26 0.63
C VAL A 16 -3.09 6.29 2.10
N THR A 17 -4.08 6.24 2.99
CA THR A 17 -3.83 6.16 4.43
C THR A 17 -3.63 4.73 4.90
N VAL A 18 -3.04 4.58 6.09
CA VAL A 18 -2.88 3.29 6.78
C VAL A 18 -4.23 2.60 6.99
N ASP A 19 -5.32 3.35 7.12
CA ASP A 19 -6.68 2.80 7.31
C ASP A 19 -7.29 2.27 5.99
N GLY A 20 -6.65 2.50 4.85
CA GLY A 20 -7.17 2.11 3.53
C GLY A 20 -8.10 3.15 2.90
N ARG A 21 -8.04 4.41 3.35
CA ARG A 21 -8.79 5.51 2.72
C ARG A 21 -7.94 6.15 1.62
N VAL A 22 -8.61 6.67 0.61
CA VAL A 22 -7.97 7.29 -0.56
C VAL A 22 -8.40 8.74 -0.64
N PHE A 23 -7.43 9.64 -0.68
CA PHE A 23 -7.62 11.07 -0.83
C PHE A 23 -6.94 11.54 -2.11
N VAL A 24 -7.61 12.41 -2.85
CA VAL A 24 -7.04 13.06 -4.03
C VAL A 24 -7.13 14.56 -3.84
N GLY A 25 -6.03 15.28 -4.08
CA GLY A 25 -6.00 16.73 -3.89
C GLY A 25 -4.71 17.35 -4.41
N THR A 26 -4.61 18.67 -4.32
CA THR A 26 -3.40 19.40 -4.69
C THR A 26 -2.51 19.57 -3.46
N LEU A 27 -1.27 19.09 -3.52
CA LEU A 27 -0.34 19.22 -2.38
C LEU A 27 0.13 20.67 -2.25
N LYS A 28 -0.25 21.35 -1.16
CA LYS A 28 0.17 22.74 -0.91
C LYS A 28 1.42 22.85 -0.06
N GLY A 29 1.66 21.87 0.79
CA GLY A 29 2.82 21.90 1.68
C GLY A 29 2.98 20.60 2.44
N PHE A 30 4.20 20.39 2.90
CA PHE A 30 4.56 19.26 3.74
C PHE A 30 5.54 19.71 4.83
N ASP A 31 5.60 18.96 5.92
CA ASP A 31 6.54 19.16 7.02
C ASP A 31 7.60 18.03 7.07
N GLN A 32 8.65 18.19 7.90
CA GLN A 32 9.66 17.17 8.15
C GLN A 32 9.06 15.85 8.66
N SER A 33 7.94 15.94 9.39
CA SER A 33 7.18 14.78 9.88
C SER A 33 6.21 14.22 8.83
N THR A 34 6.32 14.62 7.56
CA THR A 34 5.44 14.21 6.45
C THR A 34 3.95 14.51 6.66
N ASN A 35 3.63 15.49 7.52
CA ASN A 35 2.28 16.05 7.56
C ASN A 35 2.01 16.76 6.23
N LEU A 36 0.88 16.48 5.59
CA LEU A 36 0.54 17.03 4.27
C LEU A 36 -0.66 17.97 4.36
N ILE A 37 -0.58 19.07 3.63
CA ILE A 37 -1.68 20.02 3.45
C ILE A 37 -2.18 19.85 2.01
N LEU A 38 -3.44 19.46 1.87
CA LEU A 38 -4.11 19.28 0.59
C LEU A 38 -5.14 20.39 0.39
N ASP A 39 -5.11 21.00 -0.79
CA ASP A 39 -6.17 21.88 -1.27
C ASP A 39 -7.07 21.12 -2.26
N LYS A 40 -8.35 21.52 -2.33
CA LYS A 40 -9.39 20.86 -3.14
C LYS A 40 -9.38 19.33 -2.96
N CYS A 41 -9.23 18.88 -1.72
CA CYS A 41 -9.19 17.47 -1.37
C CYS A 41 -10.57 16.83 -1.56
N GLU A 42 -10.57 15.65 -2.14
CA GLU A 42 -11.70 14.78 -2.36
C GLU A 42 -11.38 13.38 -1.81
N GLU A 43 -12.28 12.81 -1.01
CA GLU A 43 -12.17 11.42 -0.58
C GLU A 43 -12.85 10.51 -1.60
N ARG A 44 -12.13 9.48 -2.07
CA ARG A 44 -12.64 8.46 -3.00
C ARG A 44 -12.99 7.19 -2.22
N ILE A 45 -14.27 6.85 -2.20
CA ILE A 45 -14.78 5.64 -1.53
C ILE A 45 -15.07 4.56 -2.57
N TYR A 46 -14.32 3.47 -2.50
CA TYR A 46 -14.45 2.33 -3.40
C TYR A 46 -15.34 1.26 -2.78
N SER A 47 -16.36 0.83 -3.53
CA SER A 47 -17.27 -0.26 -3.15
C SER A 47 -17.41 -1.27 -4.29
N VAL A 48 -17.75 -2.51 -3.93
CA VAL A 48 -18.02 -3.58 -4.91
C VAL A 48 -19.43 -3.43 -5.51
N ASP A 49 -20.37 -2.98 -4.68
CA ASP A 49 -21.80 -2.95 -5.02
C ASP A 49 -22.25 -1.61 -5.61
N ALA A 50 -21.52 -0.53 -5.32
CA ALA A 50 -21.85 0.84 -5.73
C ALA A 50 -20.70 1.48 -6.54
N ALA A 51 -21.04 2.52 -7.30
CA ALA A 51 -20.06 3.34 -8.00
C ALA A 51 -19.16 4.11 -7.01
N VAL A 52 -18.01 4.59 -7.49
CA VAL A 52 -17.08 5.37 -6.66
C VAL A 52 -17.73 6.67 -6.22
N GLU A 53 -17.80 6.87 -4.91
CA GLU A 53 -18.28 8.12 -4.32
C GLU A 53 -17.10 9.07 -4.10
N GLN A 54 -17.30 10.34 -4.45
CA GLN A 54 -16.31 11.41 -4.29
C GLN A 54 -16.87 12.46 -3.32
N ILE A 55 -16.23 12.60 -2.15
CA ILE A 55 -16.64 13.54 -1.12
C ILE A 55 -15.65 14.71 -1.10
N ALA A 56 -16.10 15.89 -1.52
CA ALA A 56 -15.30 17.10 -1.47
C ALA A 56 -15.12 17.61 -0.02
N LEU A 57 -13.87 17.67 0.43
CA LEU A 57 -13.47 18.17 1.74
C LEU A 57 -12.91 19.61 1.67
N GLY A 58 -12.33 19.99 0.52
CA GLY A 58 -11.69 21.30 0.35
C GLY A 58 -10.27 21.31 0.93
N LEU A 59 -9.99 22.19 1.90
CA LEU A 59 -8.68 22.24 2.55
C LEU A 59 -8.59 21.17 3.65
N TYR A 60 -7.65 20.23 3.53
CA TYR A 60 -7.53 19.09 4.44
C TYR A 60 -6.08 18.87 4.89
N LEU A 61 -5.89 18.63 6.18
CA LEU A 61 -4.57 18.34 6.78
C LEU A 61 -4.51 16.87 7.19
N ILE A 62 -3.55 16.14 6.63
CA ILE A 62 -3.30 14.73 6.94
C ILE A 62 -2.04 14.64 7.81
N ARG A 63 -2.15 13.91 8.92
CA ARG A 63 -1.02 13.62 9.81
C ARG A 63 -0.10 12.58 9.16
N GLY A 64 1.21 12.83 9.19
CA GLY A 64 2.26 11.99 8.61
C GLY A 64 2.20 10.53 9.03
N ASP A 65 1.91 10.27 10.30
CA ASP A 65 1.81 8.92 10.87
C ASP A 65 0.74 8.05 10.18
N ASN A 66 -0.28 8.68 9.59
CA ASN A 66 -1.40 7.98 8.95
C ASN A 66 -1.19 7.80 7.43
N ILE A 67 -0.11 8.33 6.87
CA ILE A 67 0.17 8.25 5.42
C ILE A 67 0.92 6.97 5.12
N ALA A 68 0.38 6.17 4.19
CA ALA A 68 1.04 4.96 3.71
C ALA A 68 1.75 5.21 2.37
N VAL A 69 1.08 5.86 1.42
CA VAL A 69 1.61 6.11 0.07
C VAL A 69 1.18 7.49 -0.41
N VAL A 70 2.07 8.16 -1.14
CA VAL A 70 1.79 9.40 -1.90
C VAL A 70 2.20 9.14 -3.35
N GLY A 71 1.28 9.34 -4.28
CA GLY A 71 1.51 9.19 -5.72
C GLY A 71 1.12 10.47 -6.47
N GLU A 72 1.90 10.82 -7.49
CA GLU A 72 1.54 11.88 -8.44
C GLU A 72 0.43 11.38 -9.37
N VAL A 73 -0.56 12.23 -9.63
CA VAL A 73 -1.69 11.91 -10.50
C VAL A 73 -1.61 12.78 -11.74
N ASP A 74 -1.60 12.14 -12.91
CA ASP A 74 -1.75 12.82 -14.19
C ASP A 74 -3.19 13.27 -14.38
N VAL A 75 -3.39 14.57 -14.59
CA VAL A 75 -4.72 15.19 -14.69
C VAL A 75 -5.47 14.71 -15.93
N GLU A 76 -4.77 14.56 -17.06
CA GLU A 76 -5.41 14.16 -18.33
C GLU A 76 -5.95 12.73 -18.24
N VAL A 77 -5.19 11.85 -17.59
CA VAL A 77 -5.57 10.46 -17.38
C VAL A 77 -6.72 10.37 -16.37
N ASP A 78 -6.64 11.09 -15.26
CA ASP A 78 -7.68 11.07 -14.21
C ASP A 78 -9.05 11.54 -14.74
N GLU A 79 -9.07 12.56 -15.60
CA GLU A 79 -10.31 13.05 -16.23
C GLU A 79 -10.91 12.07 -17.26
N SER A 80 -10.07 11.27 -17.92
CA SER A 80 -10.52 10.26 -18.88
C SER A 80 -11.16 9.04 -18.22
N ILE A 81 -10.92 8.81 -16.93
CA ILE A 81 -11.41 7.64 -16.19
C ILE A 81 -12.87 7.87 -15.77
N GLN A 82 -13.76 7.02 -16.27
CA GLN A 82 -15.17 7.01 -15.86
C GLN A 82 -15.35 6.35 -14.48
N LEU A 83 -15.17 7.13 -13.41
CA LEU A 83 -15.30 6.71 -12.00
C LEU A 83 -16.67 6.09 -11.66
N SER A 84 -17.71 6.41 -12.43
CA SER A 84 -19.05 5.84 -12.29
C SER A 84 -19.14 4.34 -12.63
N SER A 85 -18.21 3.84 -13.44
CA SER A 85 -18.18 2.44 -13.89
C SER A 85 -17.21 1.56 -13.09
N VAL A 86 -16.30 2.19 -12.34
CA VAL A 86 -15.26 1.50 -11.57
C VAL A 86 -15.90 0.87 -10.34
N ARG A 87 -15.68 -0.45 -10.17
CA ARG A 87 -16.09 -1.21 -8.99
C ARG A 87 -14.85 -1.89 -8.41
N ALA A 88 -14.54 -1.59 -7.16
CA ALA A 88 -13.38 -2.14 -6.48
C ALA A 88 -13.70 -2.36 -5.01
N ALA A 89 -13.13 -3.43 -4.44
CA ALA A 89 -13.25 -3.67 -3.01
C ALA A 89 -12.50 -2.58 -2.22
N PRO A 90 -13.01 -2.17 -1.04
CA PRO A 90 -12.28 -1.27 -0.16
C PRO A 90 -10.87 -1.76 0.12
N LEU A 91 -9.91 -0.83 0.17
CA LEU A 91 -8.53 -1.19 0.50
C LEU A 91 -8.47 -1.71 1.93
N LYS A 92 -7.70 -2.78 2.13
CA LYS A 92 -7.45 -3.31 3.46
C LYS A 92 -6.52 -2.36 4.22
N PRO A 93 -6.71 -2.19 5.53
CA PRO A 93 -5.79 -1.40 6.33
C PRO A 93 -4.40 -2.01 6.29
N VAL A 94 -3.38 -1.15 6.22
CA VAL A 94 -1.97 -1.53 6.24
C VAL A 94 -1.62 -1.98 7.64
N ARG A 95 -1.72 -3.30 7.89
CA ARG A 95 -1.25 -3.89 9.13
C ARG A 95 0.27 -4.01 9.07
N PHE A 96 0.97 -3.26 9.92
CA PHE A 96 2.37 -3.56 10.22
C PHE A 96 2.43 -4.93 10.91
N CYS A 97 2.65 -5.98 10.13
CA CYS A 97 2.83 -7.32 10.66
C CYS A 97 4.24 -7.42 11.28
N PHE A 98 4.38 -7.02 12.54
CA PHE A 98 5.58 -7.28 13.33
C PHE A 98 5.71 -8.76 13.75
N LEU A 99 4.68 -9.58 13.50
CA LEU A 99 4.61 -10.98 13.92
C LEU A 99 4.42 -11.91 12.71
N SER A 100 5.51 -12.21 11.99
CA SER A 100 5.72 -13.52 11.33
C SER A 100 7.03 -13.65 10.53
N VAL A 101 8.02 -12.75 10.66
CA VAL A 101 9.34 -13.02 10.04
C VAL A 101 10.10 -14.17 10.72
N SER A 102 9.71 -14.59 11.94
CA SER A 102 10.29 -15.79 12.58
C SER A 102 9.88 -17.13 11.95
N PHE A 103 8.79 -17.20 11.16
CA PHE A 103 8.35 -18.48 10.60
C PHE A 103 8.88 -18.75 9.18
N TYR A 104 9.08 -17.71 8.37
CA TYR A 104 9.55 -17.92 6.99
C TYR A 104 11.06 -18.15 6.88
N PHE A 105 11.86 -17.68 7.83
CA PHE A 105 13.32 -17.85 7.79
C PHE A 105 13.79 -19.24 8.20
N ARG A 106 12.95 -20.07 8.85
CA ARG A 106 13.33 -21.44 9.23
C ARG A 106 13.13 -22.47 8.11
N HIS A 107 12.39 -22.12 7.05
CA HIS A 107 12.16 -23.01 5.91
C HIS A 107 13.06 -22.71 4.69
N PHE A 108 13.67 -21.53 4.60
CA PHE A 108 14.48 -21.10 3.46
C PHE A 108 16.01 -21.17 3.70
N SER A 109 16.48 -21.96 4.67
CA SER A 109 17.91 -22.22 4.86
C SER A 109 18.34 -23.64 4.46
N ARG A 110 17.47 -24.40 3.78
CA ARG A 110 17.75 -25.80 3.40
C ARG A 110 17.65 -26.15 1.93
N SER A 111 17.60 -25.18 1.03
CA SER A 111 17.56 -25.46 -0.42
C SER A 111 18.56 -24.61 -1.20
N ARG A 112 19.85 -24.98 -1.13
CA ARG A 112 20.85 -24.76 -2.19
C ARG A 112 22.12 -25.58 -1.93
N SER A 113 22.15 -26.81 -2.43
CA SER A 113 23.31 -27.40 -3.10
C SER A 113 22.89 -28.71 -3.79
N SER A 114 23.09 -28.75 -5.10
CA SER A 114 22.89 -29.92 -5.98
C SER A 114 24.20 -30.72 -6.12
N PRO A 115 24.29 -31.75 -6.98
CA PRO A 115 24.10 -33.16 -6.64
C PRO A 115 25.43 -33.95 -6.68
N ARG A 116 25.64 -34.92 -5.78
CA ARG A 116 26.63 -35.99 -5.98
C ARG A 116 26.13 -37.35 -5.51
N SER A 117 26.39 -38.31 -6.39
CA SER A 117 26.10 -39.74 -6.34
C SER A 117 26.40 -40.44 -5.01
N ARG A 118 25.54 -41.38 -4.61
CA ARG A 118 25.80 -42.85 -4.58
C ARG A 118 24.81 -43.56 -3.65
N LYS A 119 24.14 -44.57 -4.22
CA LYS A 119 23.72 -45.87 -3.65
C LYS A 119 22.78 -45.85 -2.42
N GLY A 120 21.62 -46.53 -2.57
CA GLY A 120 20.60 -46.76 -1.52
C GLY A 120 21.03 -47.77 -0.43
N PRO A 121 20.10 -48.53 0.21
CA PRO A 121 18.65 -48.56 0.10
C PRO A 121 17.90 -48.36 1.45
N CYS A 122 16.56 -48.36 1.35
CA CYS A 122 15.57 -48.35 2.42
C CYS A 122 15.82 -49.36 3.55
N MET A 123 15.62 -48.95 4.82
CA MET A 123 15.06 -49.74 5.93
C MET A 123 14.52 -48.75 6.98
N PHE A 124 13.21 -48.73 7.28
CA PHE A 124 12.54 -49.54 8.30
C PHE A 124 13.22 -49.40 9.68
N TRP A 125 12.58 -48.74 10.64
CA TRP A 125 12.08 -49.38 11.86
C TRP A 125 11.23 -48.42 12.70
N SER A 126 10.08 -48.95 13.06
CA SER A 126 9.12 -48.51 14.06
C SER A 126 9.70 -48.34 15.47
N ARG A 127 8.88 -47.70 16.31
CA ARG A 127 8.51 -48.12 17.70
C ARG A 127 9.10 -47.26 18.83
N LEU A 128 8.14 -46.64 19.54
CA LEU A 128 7.99 -46.49 20.99
C LEU A 128 9.26 -46.38 21.85
N GLY A 129 9.32 -45.26 22.58
CA GLY A 129 9.89 -45.12 23.91
C GLY A 129 9.08 -44.06 24.64
#